data_AF-A0A251WKD5-F1
#
_entry.id   AF-A0A251WKD5-F1
#
_cell.length_a   1.000
_cell.length_b   1.000
_cell.length_c   1.000
_cell.angle_alpha   90.00
_cell.angle_beta   90.00
_cell.angle_gamma   90.00
#
_symmetry.space_group_name_H-M   'P 1'
#
loop_
_entity.id
_entity.type
_entity.pdbx_description
1 polymer ?
#
loop_
_entity_poly.entity_id
_entity_poly.type
_entity_poly.pdbx_seq_one_letter_code
_entity_poly.pdbx_strand_id
1 'polypeptide(L)' 'KHAAFYNRACAHSLNHNPEAALQDLATALQLAPEENRGLAHSDQDFANLHEDPRFWELLGPPPLPTD' A
#
# COMPACT_ATOMS: atom_id res chain seq x y z
N LYS A 1 1.36 -0.62 14.89
CA LYS A 1 2.44 0.23 14.30
C LYS A 1 2.36 0.27 12.78
N HIS A 2 2.22 -0.87 12.09
CA HIS A 2 1.94 -0.91 10.64
C HIS A 2 0.71 -0.09 10.25
N ALA A 3 -0.40 -0.22 10.99
CA ALA A 3 -1.63 0.54 10.72
C ALA A 3 -1.44 2.07 10.68
N ALA A 4 -0.50 2.64 11.44
CA ALA A 4 -0.24 4.08 11.40
C ALA A 4 0.46 4.50 10.09
N PHE A 5 1.42 3.69 9.61
CA PHE A 5 2.05 3.91 8.31
C PHE A 5 1.07 3.68 7.18
N TYR A 6 0.27 2.61 7.24
CA TYR A 6 -0.76 2.32 6.24
C TYR A 6 -1.76 3.47 6.11
N ASN A 7 -2.37 3.90 7.21
CA ASN A 7 -3.34 5.00 7.18
C ASN A 7 -2.72 6.32 6.70
N ARG A 8 -1.44 6.57 7.01
CA ARG A 8 -0.73 7.75 6.53
C ARG A 8 -0.40 7.65 5.03
N ALA A 9 -0.10 6.45 4.54
CA ALA A 9 0.03 6.18 3.10
C ALA A 9 -1.29 6.48 2.37
N CYS A 10 -2.42 6.00 2.89
CA CYS A 10 -3.75 6.32 2.34
C CYS A 10 -3.99 7.84 2.32
N ALA A 11 -3.71 8.53 3.43
CA ALA A 11 -3.88 9.99 3.49
C ALA A 11 -2.98 10.74 2.49
N HIS A 12 -1.73 10.32 2.31
CA HIS A 12 -0.83 10.88 1.30
C HIS A 12 -1.32 10.60 -0.12
N SER A 13 -1.84 9.39 -0.36
CA SER A 13 -2.41 8.98 -1.63
C SER A 13 -3.60 9.86 -2.00
N LEU A 14 -4.58 9.99 -1.10
CA LEU A 14 -5.75 10.86 -1.26
C LEU A 14 -5.39 12.34 -1.45
N ASN A 15 -4.26 12.79 -0.90
CA ASN A 15 -3.74 14.15 -1.07
C ASN A 15 -2.80 14.29 -2.29
N HIS A 16 -2.79 13.34 -3.22
CA HIS A 16 -1.97 13.35 -4.44
C HIS A 16 -0.46 13.52 -4.19
N ASN A 17 0.05 12.92 -3.11
CA ASN A 17 1.48 12.91 -2.76
C ASN A 17 2.06 11.48 -2.92
N PRO A 18 2.31 11.02 -4.16
CA PRO A 18 2.65 9.62 -4.44
C PRO A 18 3.97 9.18 -3.79
N GLU A 19 4.97 10.05 -3.70
CA GLU A 19 6.26 9.71 -3.08
C GLU A 19 6.11 9.37 -1.60
N ALA A 20 5.36 10.19 -0.85
CA ALA A 20 5.12 9.98 0.57
C ALA A 20 4.22 8.76 0.80
N ALA A 21 3.21 8.57 -0.06
CA ALA A 21 2.33 7.41 -0.01
C ALA A 21 3.11 6.10 -0.19
N LEU A 22 3.97 6.02 -1.23
CA LEU A 22 4.78 4.83 -1.50
C LEU A 22 5.79 4.55 -0.36
N GLN A 23 6.39 5.59 0.22
CA GLN A 23 7.35 5.42 1.32
C GLN A 23 6.68 4.88 2.59
N ASP A 24 5.50 5.39 2.93
CA ASP A 24 4.74 4.90 4.07
C ASP A 24 4.16 3.50 3.83
N LEU A 25 3.67 3.23 2.62
CA LEU A 25 3.19 1.91 2.24
C LEU A 25 4.31 0.88 2.32
N ALA A 26 5.52 1.21 1.86
CA ALA A 26 6.69 0.34 1.98
C ALA A 26 7.01 0.02 3.45
N THR A 27 6.91 1.01 4.33
CA THR A 27 7.12 0.82 5.77
C THR A 27 6.03 -0.07 6.37
N ALA A 28 4.77 0.10 5.98
CA ALA A 28 3.67 -0.76 6.41
C ALA A 28 3.92 -2.21 5.98
N LEU A 29 4.28 -2.43 4.70
CA LEU A 29 4.56 -3.75 4.14
C LEU A 29 5.76 -4.43 4.82
N GLN A 30 6.79 -3.69 5.24
CA GLN A 30 7.90 -4.26 6.03
C GLN A 30 7.45 -4.75 7.41
N LEU A 31 6.46 -4.08 8.02
CA LEU A 31 5.99 -4.40 9.37
C LEU A 31 4.94 -5.51 9.41
N ALA A 32 4.07 -5.60 8.40
CA ALA A 32 3.04 -6.63 8.26
C ALA A 32 2.76 -6.87 6.76
N PRO A 33 3.59 -7.67 6.07
CA PRO A 33 3.54 -7.80 4.62
C PRO A 33 2.25 -8.43 4.11
N GLU A 34 1.83 -9.57 4.66
CA GLU A 34 0.65 -10.30 4.17
C GLU A 34 -0.64 -9.48 4.34
N GLU A 35 -0.85 -8.92 5.53
CA GLU A 35 -2.01 -8.08 5.84
C GLU A 35 -2.06 -6.84 4.94
N ASN A 36 -0.99 -6.05 4.90
CA ASN A 36 -1.00 -4.80 4.14
C ASN A 36 -1.02 -5.03 2.63
N ARG A 37 -0.42 -6.12 2.11
CA ARG A 37 -0.58 -6.49 0.69
C ARG A 37 -2.01 -6.83 0.37
N GLY A 38 -2.66 -7.65 1.20
CA GLY A 38 -4.07 -8.02 1.00
C GLY A 38 -4.98 -6.79 0.97
N LEU A 39 -4.79 -5.88 1.92
CA LEU A 39 -5.55 -4.63 1.99
C LEU A 39 -5.28 -3.74 0.76
N ALA A 40 -4.01 -3.39 0.48
CA ALA A 40 -3.64 -2.42 -0.54
C ALA A 40 -3.97 -2.84 -1.97
N HIS A 41 -4.13 -4.14 -2.27
CA HIS A 41 -4.59 -4.59 -3.59
C HIS A 41 -6.03 -4.18 -3.91
N SER A 42 -6.85 -3.90 -2.88
CA SER A 42 -8.28 -3.60 -3.04
C SER A 42 -8.69 -2.24 -2.47
N ASP A 43 -7.77 -1.53 -1.83
CA ASP A 43 -8.04 -0.25 -1.19
C ASP A 43 -8.12 0.89 -2.21
N GLN A 44 -9.27 1.55 -2.25
CA GLN A 44 -9.56 2.63 -3.20
C GLN A 44 -8.79 3.92 -2.87
N ASP A 45 -8.26 4.06 -1.66
CA ASP A 45 -7.43 5.21 -1.29
C ASP A 45 -6.15 5.27 -2.14
N PHE A 46 -5.71 4.13 -2.70
CA PHE A 46 -4.57 4.04 -3.61
C PHE A 46 -4.93 4.09 -5.10
N ALA A 47 -6.18 4.36 -5.47
CA ALA A 47 -6.61 4.33 -6.86
C ALA A 47 -5.80 5.26 -7.78
N ASN A 48 -5.34 6.40 -7.26
CA ASN A 48 -4.48 7.34 -7.99
C ASN A 48 -3.03 6.86 -8.18
N LEU A 49 -2.61 5.79 -7.50
CA LEU A 49 -1.29 5.16 -7.65
C LEU A 49 -1.31 3.97 -8.63
N HIS A 50 -2.48 3.55 -9.12
CA HIS A 50 -2.58 2.39 -10.02
C HIS A 50 -1.87 2.61 -11.36
N GLU A 51 -1.69 3.85 -11.80
CA GLU A 51 -0.91 4.21 -12.99
C GLU A 51 0.61 4.28 -12.73
N ASP A 52 1.03 4.26 -11.45
CA ASP A 52 2.44 4.26 -11.06
C ASP A 52 2.95 2.81 -10.94
N PRO A 53 3.88 2.37 -11.83
CA PRO A 53 4.40 1.01 -11.78
C PRO A 53 5.08 0.67 -10.45
N ARG A 54 5.62 1.66 -9.74
CA ARG A 54 6.29 1.48 -8.43
C ARG A 54 5.32 0.92 -7.38
N PHE A 55 4.03 1.24 -7.48
CA PHE A 55 3.00 0.73 -6.58
C PHE A 55 2.86 -0.79 -6.69
N TRP A 56 2.74 -1.29 -7.92
CA TRP A 56 2.61 -2.73 -8.19
C TRP A 56 3.89 -3.51 -7.92
N GLU A 57 5.06 -2.91 -8.21
CA GLU A 57 6.35 -3.49 -7.85
C GLU A 57 6.50 -3.64 -6.32
N LEU A 58 6.02 -2.64 -5.57
CA LEU A 58 6.08 -2.64 -4.11
C LEU A 58 5.13 -3.69 -3.49
N LEU A 59 3.91 -3.78 -4.02
CA LEU A 59 2.92 -4.77 -3.55
C LEU A 59 3.31 -6.20 -3.92
N GLY A 60 3.89 -6.41 -5.09
CA GLY A 60 4.04 -7.76 -5.64
C GLY A 60 2.68 -8.44 -5.83
N PRO A 61 2.63 -9.77 -6.03
CA PRO A 61 1.36 -10.48 -6.14
C PRO A 61 0.58 -10.45 -4.82
N PRO A 62 -0.75 -10.51 -4.87
CA PRO A 62 -1.56 -10.66 -3.66
C PRO A 62 -1.21 -11.97 -2.95
N PRO A 63 -1.33 -12.02 -1.61
CA PRO A 63 -1.12 -13.26 -0.87
C PRO A 63 -2.06 -14.35 -1.40
N LEU A 64 -1.54 -15.57 -1.54
CA LEU A 64 -2.36 -16.70 -1.96
C LEU A 64 -3.48 -16.92 -0.94
N PRO A 65 -4.70 -17.27 -1.38
CA PRO A 65 -5.73 -17.75 -0.46
C PRO A 65 -5.16 -18.95 0.29
N THR A 66 -5.15 -18.89 1.62
CA THR A 66 -4.93 -20.07 2.45
C THR A 66 -6.19 -20.92 2.38
N ASP A 67 -6.09 -22.11 1.78
CA ASP A 67 -7.12 -23.17 1.86
C ASP A 67 -7.49 -23.51 3.32
#